data_AF-A0A661MV16-F1
#
_entry.id   AF-A0A661MV16-F1
#
_cell.length_a   1.000
_cell.length_b   1.000
_cell.length_c   1.000
_cell.angle_alpha   90.00
_cell.angle_beta   90.00
_cell.angle_gamma   90.00
#
_symmetry.space_group_name_H-M   'P 1'
#
loop_
_entity.id
_entity.type
_entity.pdbx_description
1 polymer ?
#
loop_
_entity_poly.entity_id
_entity_poly.type
_entity_poly.pdbx_seq_one_letter_code
_entity_poly.pdbx_strand_id
1 'polypeptide(L)'
;MTPWAAPRLPRSSPSGDHGGVRRLLGLCIALAVTVSSTAQAQEAREAPGAEPGGGASDVAALAAADSLSTGHADGGRLEHAFALRPGDALATVSRKRYGTRELVGLLGRAASAVARAFPGSRLAVGDLSSETGGPLAPHESHQSGRDADVAFYLIGADGQAVPQALFQRVDAEGRARRRDRRFTFDDARNWALLVAFVDDPMAEVQYVILAPHIRERLLEYGRRIEAPEDQLRRVELVTRRMRGSDGHDDHFHVRIYCSIGDRPQCLDRPPLHPWYYGTPSPDAVAAARVADLQRAQRLRRDQEQARRAELALARGVAREEAREQVRARALMAEPSRQEHAEARRAARLTRDERRALTELRRLEEEAARLLVRSRVAELGRDSEARAEERRWRANERRRSVRLREEQRRIEAEERRRAARLRRQGREAARLQRRAEAQQAADRRRAQRLMRRSEELARQRARMQ
;
A
#
# COMPACT_ATOMS: atom_id res chain seq x y z
N MET A 1 -40.85 23.61 61.94
CA MET A 1 -41.73 23.10 60.87
C MET A 1 -41.11 21.81 60.36
N THR A 2 -41.87 20.74 60.45
CA THR A 2 -41.46 19.33 60.49
C THR A 2 -41.08 18.72 59.12
N PRO A 3 -40.25 17.66 59.11
CA PRO A 3 -39.86 16.87 57.92
C PRO A 3 -40.79 15.64 57.73
N TRP A 4 -40.82 15.06 56.52
CA TRP A 4 -41.52 13.78 56.24
C TRP A 4 -40.75 13.04 55.12
N ALA A 5 -39.87 12.08 55.42
CA ALA A 5 -40.03 10.66 55.74
C ALA A 5 -40.33 9.73 54.53
N ALA A 6 -39.45 8.72 54.36
CA ALA A 6 -39.55 7.60 53.43
C ALA A 6 -40.67 6.61 53.82
N PRO A 7 -41.07 5.69 52.91
CA PRO A 7 -40.88 4.28 53.25
C PRO A 7 -40.60 3.27 52.11
N ARG A 8 -39.70 2.34 52.44
CA ARG A 8 -39.70 0.86 52.34
C ARG A 8 -40.27 0.10 51.12
N LEU A 9 -39.45 -0.88 50.70
CA LEU A 9 -39.66 -2.06 49.85
C LEU A 9 -40.88 -2.93 50.25
N PRO A 10 -41.29 -3.84 49.33
CA PRO A 10 -41.30 -5.25 49.73
C PRO A 10 -40.63 -6.22 48.72
N ARG A 11 -40.14 -7.31 49.31
CA ARG A 11 -39.64 -8.55 48.68
C ARG A 11 -40.81 -9.40 48.16
N SER A 12 -40.57 -10.17 47.09
CA SER A 12 -41.08 -11.54 46.94
C SER A 12 -40.45 -12.26 45.75
N SER A 13 -39.55 -13.20 46.02
CA SER A 13 -39.44 -14.50 45.31
C SER A 13 -40.60 -15.41 45.80
N PRO A 14 -40.88 -16.65 45.30
CA PRO A 14 -39.98 -17.62 44.66
C PRO A 14 -40.63 -18.57 43.61
N SER A 15 -39.87 -19.63 43.25
CA SER A 15 -40.31 -20.96 42.76
C SER A 15 -40.90 -21.03 41.35
N GLY A 16 -40.71 -22.08 40.56
CA GLY A 16 -39.98 -23.35 40.64
C GLY A 16 -39.93 -23.89 39.20
N ASP A 17 -38.86 -24.52 38.74
CA ASP A 17 -38.33 -25.84 39.11
C ASP A 17 -38.94 -26.99 38.28
N HIS A 18 -38.06 -27.92 37.91
CA HIS A 18 -38.28 -29.24 37.30
C HIS A 18 -38.72 -29.24 35.83
N GLY A 19 -38.18 -30.04 34.92
CA GLY A 19 -37.31 -31.22 34.94
C GLY A 19 -37.33 -31.74 33.49
N GLY A 20 -36.53 -32.67 33.00
CA GLY A 20 -35.51 -33.52 33.58
C GLY A 20 -34.59 -33.99 32.43
N VAL A 21 -33.40 -34.52 32.74
CA VAL A 21 -33.19 -35.99 32.82
C VAL A 21 -33.15 -36.59 31.38
N ARG A 22 -32.03 -37.10 30.84
CA ARG A 22 -31.33 -38.30 31.33
C ARG A 22 -30.08 -38.65 30.49
N ARG A 23 -28.99 -38.99 31.21
CA ARG A 23 -27.97 -40.06 31.01
C ARG A 23 -27.12 -40.07 29.73
N LEU A 24 -25.79 -39.91 29.82
CA LEU A 24 -24.77 -40.90 30.24
C LEU A 24 -24.81 -42.21 29.44
N LEU A 25 -23.82 -42.39 28.55
CA LEU A 25 -23.00 -43.59 28.54
C LEU A 25 -21.64 -43.24 27.92
N GLY A 26 -20.59 -43.34 28.71
CA GLY A 26 -19.24 -43.50 28.18
C GLY A 26 -19.02 -44.96 27.82
N LEU A 27 -18.18 -45.22 26.82
CA LEU A 27 -17.23 -46.34 26.87
C LEU A 27 -16.05 -46.04 25.96
N CYS A 28 -14.86 -46.13 26.55
CA CYS A 28 -13.57 -46.15 25.89
C CYS A 28 -13.43 -47.40 25.02
N ILE A 29 -12.75 -47.29 23.88
CA ILE A 29 -11.80 -48.31 23.36
C ILE A 29 -10.74 -47.55 22.54
N ALA A 30 -9.48 -47.81 22.88
CA ALA A 30 -8.29 -47.29 22.24
C ALA A 30 -7.93 -48.10 20.98
N LEU A 31 -7.34 -47.45 19.97
CA LEU A 31 -6.37 -48.09 19.08
C LEU A 31 -5.39 -47.05 18.52
N ALA A 32 -4.11 -47.37 18.69
CA ALA A 32 -2.95 -46.58 18.32
C ALA A 32 -2.63 -46.65 16.81
N VAL A 33 -2.03 -45.59 16.26
CA VAL A 33 -0.87 -45.66 15.33
C VAL A 33 -0.02 -44.39 15.49
N THR A 34 1.26 -44.63 15.74
CA THR A 34 2.41 -43.72 15.86
C THR A 34 2.81 -43.07 14.53
N VAL A 35 3.31 -41.83 14.55
CA VAL A 35 4.37 -41.40 13.61
C VAL A 35 5.45 -40.68 14.42
N SER A 36 6.61 -41.33 14.51
CA SER A 36 7.83 -40.82 15.12
C SER A 36 8.33 -39.58 14.39
N SER A 37 8.60 -38.50 15.14
CA SER A 37 9.52 -37.45 14.73
C SER A 37 10.78 -37.62 15.55
N THR A 38 11.86 -38.08 14.93
CA THR A 38 13.19 -38.06 15.53
C THR A 38 13.70 -36.63 15.51
N ALA A 39 13.53 -35.93 16.64
CA ALA A 39 14.33 -34.77 16.98
C ALA A 39 15.69 -35.27 17.49
N GLN A 40 16.77 -34.87 16.82
CA GLN A 40 18.09 -34.86 17.45
C GLN A 40 18.17 -33.61 18.32
N ALA A 41 18.12 -33.83 19.63
CA ALA A 41 18.49 -32.85 20.63
C ALA A 41 20.02 -32.76 20.67
N GLN A 42 20.54 -31.53 20.62
CA GLN A 42 21.83 -31.22 21.21
C GLN A 42 21.60 -30.11 22.22
N GLU A 43 21.86 -30.47 23.48
CA GLU A 43 21.63 -29.70 24.69
C GLU A 43 22.42 -28.38 24.67
N ALA A 44 21.74 -27.27 24.96
CA ALA A 44 22.38 -26.05 25.44
C ALA A 44 21.65 -25.60 26.72
N ARG A 45 22.44 -25.54 27.79
CA ARG A 45 22.09 -25.31 29.20
C ARG A 45 21.44 -23.94 29.44
N GLU A 46 20.52 -23.87 30.40
CA GLU A 46 20.13 -22.64 31.15
C GLU A 46 21.36 -22.09 31.89
N ALA A 47 21.60 -20.78 32.11
CA ALA A 47 20.79 -19.65 32.60
C ALA A 47 21.59 -18.32 32.36
N PRO A 48 21.27 -17.12 32.93
CA PRO A 48 20.05 -16.59 33.56
C PRO A 48 19.52 -15.29 32.90
N GLY A 49 18.38 -14.80 33.39
CA GLY A 49 17.63 -13.66 32.83
C GLY A 49 18.36 -12.32 32.77
N ALA A 50 17.99 -11.53 31.76
CA ALA A 50 18.21 -10.09 31.70
C ALA A 50 16.87 -9.42 31.39
N GLU A 51 16.39 -8.62 32.35
CA GLU A 51 15.21 -7.77 32.32
C GLU A 51 15.21 -6.80 31.11
N PRO A 52 14.04 -6.32 30.64
CA PRO A 52 13.92 -5.36 29.54
C PRO A 52 14.29 -3.95 30.00
N GLY A 53 15.59 -3.65 30.04
CA GLY A 53 16.13 -2.31 30.32
C GLY A 53 16.12 -1.40 29.09
N GLY A 54 14.95 -0.98 28.62
CA GLY A 54 14.81 0.08 27.60
C GLY A 54 15.01 1.47 28.21
N GLY A 55 16.22 1.75 28.69
CA GLY A 55 16.58 3.00 29.35
C GLY A 55 16.81 4.16 28.37
N ALA A 56 16.81 5.38 28.89
CA ALA A 56 17.02 6.66 28.19
C ALA A 56 18.19 6.70 27.17
N SER A 57 19.13 5.74 27.22
CA SER A 57 20.23 5.57 26.27
C SER A 57 19.77 5.24 24.85
N ASP A 58 18.71 4.46 24.66
CA ASP A 58 18.21 4.11 23.32
C ASP A 58 17.58 5.32 22.63
N VAL A 59 16.91 6.17 23.40
CA VAL A 59 16.29 7.41 22.93
C VAL A 59 17.35 8.45 22.58
N ALA A 60 18.43 8.53 23.36
CA ALA A 60 19.57 9.40 23.09
C ALA A 60 20.39 8.92 21.86
N ALA A 61 20.59 7.61 21.70
CA ALA A 61 21.25 7.03 20.52
C ALA A 61 20.39 7.19 19.25
N LEU A 62 19.06 7.07 19.36
CA LEU A 62 18.12 7.36 18.27
C LEU A 62 18.07 8.85 17.91
N ALA A 63 18.22 9.75 18.89
CA ALA A 63 18.31 11.20 18.66
C ALA A 63 19.67 11.62 18.06
N ALA A 64 20.75 10.93 18.40
CA ALA A 64 22.07 11.10 17.78
C ALA A 64 22.16 10.50 16.36
N ALA A 65 21.19 9.66 15.97
CA ALA A 65 21.08 9.07 14.64
C ALA A 65 20.16 9.85 13.69
N ASP A 66 19.64 11.00 14.11
CA ASP A 66 18.81 11.86 13.27
C ASP A 66 19.66 12.94 12.60
N SER A 67 19.27 13.36 11.40
CA SER A 67 19.95 14.46 10.71
C SER A 67 19.69 15.78 11.45
N LEU A 68 20.64 16.71 11.38
CA LEU A 68 20.47 18.07 11.91
C LEU A 68 20.69 19.11 10.80
N SER A 69 19.63 19.84 10.46
CA SER A 69 19.69 21.04 9.65
C SER A 69 20.00 22.26 10.53
N THR A 70 20.91 23.14 10.10
CA THR A 70 21.19 24.40 10.80
C THR A 70 21.19 25.58 9.84
N GLY A 71 20.77 26.75 10.33
CA GLY A 71 20.69 27.98 9.55
C GLY A 71 19.58 27.99 8.51
N HIS A 72 19.74 28.84 7.50
CA HIS A 72 18.78 28.98 6.40
C HIS A 72 19.11 28.03 5.24
N ALA A 73 18.14 27.84 4.34
CA ALA A 73 18.32 27.05 3.13
C ALA A 73 19.45 27.57 2.20
N ASP A 74 19.76 28.86 2.26
CA ASP A 74 20.77 29.59 1.49
C ASP A 74 21.98 30.05 2.33
N GLY A 75 22.11 29.52 3.54
CA GLY A 75 23.17 29.89 4.48
C GLY A 75 23.12 28.98 5.70
N GLY A 76 23.38 27.70 5.47
CA GLY A 76 23.16 26.65 6.46
C GLY A 76 24.15 25.50 6.35
N ARG A 77 23.98 24.52 7.24
CA ARG A 77 24.72 23.24 7.20
C ARG A 77 23.79 22.06 7.42
N LEU A 78 24.32 20.88 7.11
CA LEU A 78 23.71 19.60 7.38
C LEU A 78 24.70 18.73 8.15
N GLU A 79 24.24 18.15 9.24
CA GLU A 79 24.98 17.15 10.02
C GLU A 79 24.21 15.83 10.01
N HIS A 80 24.93 14.71 10.11
CA HIS A 80 24.36 13.35 10.08
C HIS A 80 23.43 13.11 8.86
N ALA A 81 23.90 13.54 7.69
CA ALA A 81 23.11 13.53 6.47
C ALA A 81 22.64 12.14 6.05
N PHE A 82 21.41 12.10 5.51
CA PHE A 82 20.88 10.91 4.87
C PHE A 82 21.16 10.98 3.37
N ALA A 83 21.78 9.92 2.84
CA ALA A 83 21.97 9.78 1.40
C ALA A 83 20.69 9.24 0.74
N LEU A 84 20.19 9.94 -0.27
CA LEU A 84 19.12 9.48 -1.13
C LEU A 84 19.62 8.28 -1.96
N ARG A 85 18.96 7.14 -1.80
CA ARG A 85 19.30 5.90 -2.50
C ARG A 85 18.30 5.65 -3.64
N PRO A 86 18.78 5.28 -4.84
CA PRO A 86 17.88 4.88 -5.92
C PRO A 86 17.17 3.57 -5.57
N GLY A 87 16.02 3.34 -6.21
CA GLY A 87 15.23 2.13 -6.11
C GLY A 87 14.34 1.94 -7.34
N ASP A 88 13.29 1.14 -7.19
CA ASP A 88 12.39 0.79 -8.29
C ASP A 88 11.59 2.02 -8.77
N ALA A 89 11.05 2.80 -7.82
CA ALA A 89 10.24 3.99 -8.10
C ALA A 89 11.05 5.30 -8.17
N LEU A 90 12.34 5.29 -7.84
CA LEU A 90 13.18 6.50 -7.76
C LEU A 90 14.56 6.30 -8.38
N ALA A 91 15.00 7.25 -9.17
CA ALA A 91 16.35 7.34 -9.72
C ALA A 91 17.04 8.62 -9.22
N THR A 92 18.35 8.55 -9.01
CA THR A 92 19.19 9.71 -8.66
C THR A 92 20.05 10.06 -9.86
N VAL A 93 20.03 11.31 -10.32
CA VAL A 93 20.81 11.79 -11.47
C VAL A 93 21.96 12.73 -11.07
N SER A 94 22.13 12.96 -9.76
CA SER A 94 23.22 13.76 -9.18
C SER A 94 24.02 12.99 -8.12
N ARG A 95 25.23 13.48 -7.85
CA ARG A 95 26.08 13.10 -6.72
C ARG A 95 25.79 13.90 -5.45
N LYS A 96 25.18 15.08 -5.56
CA LYS A 96 24.78 15.93 -4.42
C LYS A 96 23.47 15.42 -3.85
N ARG A 97 23.48 14.23 -3.25
CA ARG A 97 22.28 13.44 -2.95
C ARG A 97 22.00 13.34 -1.45
N TYR A 98 22.44 14.33 -0.69
CA TYR A 98 22.35 14.31 0.76
C TYR A 98 21.28 15.27 1.23
N GLY A 99 20.56 14.89 2.27
CA GLY A 99 19.53 15.73 2.86
C GLY A 99 19.20 15.30 4.27
N THR A 100 18.25 16.01 4.86
CA THR A 100 17.61 15.60 6.10
C THR A 100 16.83 14.29 5.91
N ARG A 101 16.61 13.57 7.01
CA ARG A 101 15.78 12.36 7.03
C ARG A 101 14.38 12.62 6.48
N GLU A 102 13.81 13.78 6.81
CA GLU A 102 12.50 14.24 6.37
C GLU A 102 12.44 14.39 4.86
N LEU A 103 13.42 15.10 4.26
CA LEU A 103 13.48 15.32 2.81
C LEU A 103 13.69 14.02 2.04
N VAL A 104 14.68 13.21 2.45
CA VAL A 104 14.96 11.92 1.80
C VAL A 104 13.75 10.98 1.90
N GLY A 105 13.09 10.97 3.06
CA GLY A 105 11.85 10.24 3.27
C GLY A 105 10.70 10.72 2.39
N LEU A 106 10.51 12.03 2.26
CA LEU A 106 9.49 12.65 1.42
C LEU A 106 9.63 12.20 -0.02
N LEU A 107 10.83 12.32 -0.58
CA LEU A 107 11.13 11.95 -1.97
C LEU A 107 10.83 10.47 -2.24
N GLY A 108 11.26 9.58 -1.33
CA GLY A 108 11.00 8.14 -1.44
C GLY A 108 9.51 7.80 -1.33
N ARG A 109 8.76 8.43 -0.42
CA ARG A 109 7.32 8.20 -0.27
C ARG A 109 6.53 8.75 -1.45
N ALA A 110 6.88 9.94 -1.93
CA ALA A 110 6.24 10.58 -3.08
C ALA A 110 6.46 9.78 -4.37
N ALA A 111 7.69 9.37 -4.65
CA ALA A 111 8.00 8.46 -5.76
C ALA A 111 7.19 7.17 -5.69
N SER A 112 7.10 6.56 -4.51
CA SER A 112 6.34 5.33 -4.29
C SER A 112 4.83 5.55 -4.46
N ALA A 113 4.30 6.71 -4.06
CA ALA A 113 2.90 7.05 -4.22
C ALA A 113 2.52 7.19 -5.71
N VAL A 114 3.35 7.90 -6.49
CA VAL A 114 3.13 8.03 -7.93
C VAL A 114 3.27 6.68 -8.63
N ALA A 115 4.27 5.86 -8.29
CA ALA A 115 4.43 4.52 -8.88
C ALA A 115 3.25 3.57 -8.58
N ARG A 116 2.59 3.71 -7.41
CA ARG A 116 1.37 2.95 -7.11
C ARG A 116 0.17 3.41 -7.93
N ALA A 117 0.01 4.73 -8.11
CA ALA A 117 -1.07 5.28 -8.92
C ALA A 117 -0.86 5.04 -10.43
N PHE A 118 0.41 5.03 -10.84
CA PHE A 118 0.85 4.89 -12.23
C PHE A 118 2.01 3.89 -12.30
N PRO A 119 1.72 2.58 -12.45
CA PRO A 119 2.74 1.54 -12.52
C PRO A 119 3.84 1.83 -13.56
N GLY A 120 5.09 1.51 -13.21
CA GLY A 120 6.27 1.79 -14.04
C GLY A 120 6.83 3.22 -13.93
N SER A 121 6.19 4.11 -13.17
CA SER A 121 6.71 5.47 -12.96
C SER A 121 7.97 5.45 -12.11
N ARG A 122 8.99 6.18 -12.57
CA ARG A 122 10.26 6.34 -11.85
C ARG A 122 10.63 7.80 -11.72
N LEU A 123 10.57 8.33 -10.49
CA LEU A 123 10.89 9.71 -10.19
C LEU A 123 12.39 9.95 -10.33
N ALA A 124 12.80 10.93 -11.12
CA ALA A 124 14.19 11.31 -11.21
C ALA A 124 14.49 12.51 -10.31
N VAL A 125 15.47 12.35 -9.43
CA VAL A 125 15.87 13.37 -8.46
C VAL A 125 17.30 13.83 -8.75
N GLY A 126 17.46 15.13 -8.91
CA GLY A 126 18.73 15.82 -9.16
C GLY A 126 19.44 16.22 -7.88
N ASP A 127 19.85 17.48 -7.80
CA ASP A 127 20.63 18.01 -6.69
C ASP A 127 19.75 18.14 -5.42
N LEU A 128 20.24 17.60 -4.31
CA LEU A 128 19.90 17.98 -2.94
C LEU A 128 21.08 18.81 -2.40
N SER A 129 21.58 18.55 -1.19
CA SER A 129 22.78 19.19 -0.64
C SER A 129 24.05 18.34 -0.81
N SER A 130 25.19 18.97 -0.53
CA SER A 130 26.40 18.25 -0.11
C SER A 130 26.17 17.50 1.20
N GLU A 131 27.02 16.52 1.51
CA GLU A 131 26.93 15.71 2.74
C GLU A 131 26.98 16.54 4.02
N THR A 132 27.72 17.66 4.01
CA THR A 132 27.80 18.59 5.15
C THR A 132 26.98 19.88 4.95
N GLY A 133 26.18 19.95 3.88
CA GLY A 133 25.50 21.17 3.46
C GLY A 133 26.47 22.25 2.96
N GLY A 134 26.18 23.51 3.25
CA GLY A 134 26.98 24.68 2.83
C GLY A 134 26.77 25.10 1.37
N PRO A 135 27.45 26.17 0.92
CA PRO A 135 27.31 26.72 -0.43
C PRO A 135 27.50 25.67 -1.53
N LEU A 136 26.59 25.68 -2.50
CA LEU A 136 26.50 24.62 -3.50
C LEU A 136 26.29 25.15 -4.92
N ALA A 137 27.35 25.61 -5.58
CA ALA A 137 27.24 26.13 -6.94
C ALA A 137 26.60 25.12 -7.93
N PRO A 138 25.73 25.58 -8.86
CA PRO A 138 25.31 26.96 -9.07
C PRO A 138 24.11 27.41 -8.21
N HIS A 139 23.68 26.59 -7.24
CA HIS A 139 22.49 26.86 -6.44
C HIS A 139 22.73 27.95 -5.40
N GLU A 140 21.76 28.86 -5.29
CA GLU A 140 21.72 29.85 -4.19
C GLU A 140 21.32 29.17 -2.87
N SER A 141 20.52 28.11 -2.93
CA SER A 141 20.07 27.32 -1.76
C SER A 141 20.68 25.91 -1.73
N HIS A 142 19.98 24.90 -1.24
CA HIS A 142 20.50 23.53 -1.04
C HIS A 142 21.59 23.41 0.02
N GLN A 143 21.74 24.41 0.90
CA GLN A 143 22.85 24.45 1.85
C GLN A 143 22.55 23.73 3.17
N SER A 144 21.29 23.42 3.46
CA SER A 144 20.86 22.89 4.77
C SER A 144 20.19 21.51 4.72
N GLY A 145 20.25 20.83 3.57
CA GLY A 145 19.65 19.49 3.39
C GLY A 145 18.12 19.48 3.31
N ARG A 146 17.50 20.61 2.94
CA ARG A 146 16.03 20.79 2.90
C ARG A 146 15.47 21.08 1.51
N ASP A 147 16.34 21.18 0.50
CA ASP A 147 15.98 21.43 -0.89
C ASP A 147 16.30 20.21 -1.76
N ALA A 148 15.47 19.97 -2.79
CA ALA A 148 15.69 18.95 -3.80
C ALA A 148 15.16 19.38 -5.15
N ASP A 149 15.94 19.14 -6.20
CA ASP A 149 15.46 19.28 -7.57
C ASP A 149 14.88 17.95 -8.07
N VAL A 150 13.69 18.00 -8.64
CA VAL A 150 12.92 16.82 -9.05
C VAL A 150 12.43 17.00 -10.47
N ALA A 151 12.83 16.10 -11.37
CA ALA A 151 12.45 16.18 -12.78
C ALA A 151 10.93 16.01 -12.97
N PHE A 152 10.39 16.65 -14.00
CA PHE A 152 9.01 16.40 -14.43
C PHE A 152 8.84 15.00 -15.00
N TYR A 153 7.69 14.38 -14.76
CA TYR A 153 7.28 13.22 -15.55
C TYR A 153 6.93 13.66 -16.97
N LEU A 154 7.57 13.03 -17.96
CA LEU A 154 7.25 13.24 -19.36
C LEU A 154 6.89 11.93 -20.05
N ILE A 155 6.08 12.04 -21.10
CA ILE A 155 5.65 10.96 -21.98
C ILE A 155 6.40 11.09 -23.31
N GLY A 156 6.95 9.98 -23.80
CA GLY A 156 7.58 9.89 -25.12
C GLY A 156 6.59 9.92 -26.27
N ALA A 157 7.09 9.98 -27.50
CA ALA A 157 6.25 9.93 -28.71
C ALA A 157 5.49 8.59 -28.86
N ASP A 158 5.95 7.54 -28.19
CA ASP A 158 5.33 6.22 -28.11
C ASP A 158 4.23 6.12 -27.03
N GLY A 159 3.92 7.22 -26.34
CA GLY A 159 2.94 7.26 -25.26
C GLY A 159 3.44 6.66 -23.95
N GLN A 160 4.71 6.25 -23.87
CA GLN A 160 5.27 5.64 -22.67
C GLN A 160 5.91 6.68 -21.74
N ALA A 161 5.83 6.43 -20.43
CA ALA A 161 6.54 7.24 -19.45
C ALA A 161 8.05 7.08 -19.65
N VAL A 162 8.76 8.19 -19.74
CA VAL A 162 10.22 8.17 -19.94
C VAL A 162 10.91 8.26 -18.60
N PRO A 163 11.79 7.30 -18.24
CA PRO A 163 12.69 7.47 -17.10
C PRO A 163 13.61 8.66 -17.40
N GLN A 164 13.37 9.79 -16.73
CA GLN A 164 14.14 11.01 -16.95
C GLN A 164 15.55 10.81 -16.38
N ALA A 165 16.53 10.52 -17.22
CA ALA A 165 17.94 10.53 -16.78
C ALA A 165 18.50 11.97 -16.67
N LEU A 166 17.75 12.97 -17.15
CA LEU A 166 18.13 14.38 -17.21
C LEU A 166 16.86 15.25 -17.15
N PHE A 167 17.00 16.47 -16.63
CA PHE A 167 15.94 17.48 -16.63
C PHE A 167 15.75 18.04 -18.02
N GLN A 168 14.50 18.39 -18.37
CA GLN A 168 14.16 18.81 -19.71
C GLN A 168 13.19 19.97 -19.67
N ARG A 169 13.58 21.07 -20.33
CA ARG A 169 12.73 22.26 -20.47
C ARG A 169 11.45 21.95 -21.22
N VAL A 170 10.35 22.44 -20.67
CA VAL A 170 8.98 22.27 -21.13
C VAL A 170 8.41 23.63 -21.49
N ASP A 171 7.94 23.77 -22.72
CA ASP A 171 7.29 25.00 -23.20
C ASP A 171 5.88 25.19 -22.61
N ALA A 172 5.25 26.34 -22.90
CA ALA A 172 3.91 26.69 -22.40
C ALA A 172 2.84 25.65 -22.82
N GLU A 173 3.03 25.00 -23.97
CA GLU A 173 2.14 23.98 -24.49
C GLU A 173 2.41 22.58 -23.91
N GLY A 174 3.38 22.47 -22.98
CA GLY A 174 3.74 21.21 -22.33
C GLY A 174 4.59 20.29 -23.21
N ARG A 175 5.34 20.84 -24.15
CA ARG A 175 6.21 20.07 -25.05
C ARG A 175 7.67 20.26 -24.66
N ALA A 176 8.42 19.19 -24.86
CA ALA A 176 9.84 19.12 -24.57
C ALA A 176 10.56 18.43 -25.72
N ARG A 177 11.83 18.80 -25.94
CA ARG A 177 12.64 18.23 -27.02
C ARG A 177 14.08 18.01 -26.59
N ARG A 178 14.63 16.86 -27.00
CA ARG A 178 16.04 16.54 -26.83
C ARG A 178 16.57 15.84 -28.08
N ARG A 179 17.41 16.55 -28.84
CA ARG A 179 17.84 16.10 -30.18
C ARG A 179 16.59 15.76 -31.00
N ASP A 180 16.51 14.57 -31.57
CA ASP A 180 15.38 14.15 -32.40
C ASP A 180 14.17 13.62 -31.60
N ARG A 181 14.31 13.48 -30.27
CA ARG A 181 13.25 12.97 -29.41
C ARG A 181 12.34 14.08 -28.93
N ARG A 182 11.04 13.79 -28.94
CA ARG A 182 9.96 14.66 -28.49
C ARG A 182 9.30 14.06 -27.26
N PHE A 183 8.93 14.94 -26.35
CA PHE A 183 8.27 14.59 -25.11
C PHE A 183 7.10 15.52 -24.86
N THR A 184 6.13 15.02 -24.10
CA THR A 184 4.99 15.79 -23.61
C THR A 184 4.92 15.71 -22.10
N PHE A 185 4.53 16.80 -21.47
CA PHE A 185 4.38 16.88 -20.03
C PHE A 185 3.21 16.01 -19.56
N ASP A 186 3.47 15.14 -18.58
CA ASP A 186 2.46 14.25 -18.03
C ASP A 186 1.69 14.95 -16.90
N ASP A 187 0.58 15.59 -17.24
CA ASP A 187 -0.21 16.33 -16.24
C ASP A 187 -0.65 15.45 -15.07
N ALA A 188 -1.04 14.20 -15.35
CA ALA A 188 -1.59 13.29 -14.35
C ALA A 188 -0.53 12.86 -13.33
N ARG A 189 0.65 12.43 -13.80
CA ARG A 189 1.74 12.01 -12.92
C ARG A 189 2.34 13.18 -12.15
N ASN A 190 2.52 14.34 -12.79
CA ASN A 190 3.05 15.53 -12.12
C ASN A 190 2.05 16.11 -11.10
N TRP A 191 0.75 16.10 -11.38
CA TRP A 191 -0.26 16.44 -10.39
C TRP A 191 -0.24 15.49 -9.19
N ALA A 192 -0.19 14.17 -9.44
CA ALA A 192 -0.10 13.18 -8.38
C ALA A 192 1.18 13.33 -7.54
N LEU A 193 2.29 13.77 -8.14
CA LEU A 193 3.51 14.10 -7.43
C LEU A 193 3.32 15.30 -6.49
N LEU A 194 2.71 16.39 -6.98
CA LEU A 194 2.41 17.56 -6.14
C LEU A 194 1.47 17.20 -4.98
N VAL A 195 0.45 16.38 -5.23
CA VAL A 195 -0.43 15.86 -4.19
C VAL A 195 0.36 15.04 -3.17
N ALA A 196 1.22 14.14 -3.62
CA ALA A 196 2.06 13.34 -2.73
C ALA A 196 3.03 14.18 -1.88
N PHE A 197 3.47 15.34 -2.38
CA PHE A 197 4.26 16.30 -1.60
C PHE A 197 3.43 17.00 -0.54
N VAL A 198 2.25 17.53 -0.88
CA VAL A 198 1.45 18.30 0.08
C VAL A 198 0.75 17.42 1.11
N ASP A 199 0.45 16.16 0.79
CA ASP A 199 -0.20 15.21 1.71
C ASP A 199 0.81 14.39 2.54
N ASP A 200 2.11 14.68 2.44
CA ASP A 200 3.10 13.91 3.18
C ASP A 200 2.93 14.06 4.70
N PRO A 201 2.86 12.95 5.46
CA PRO A 201 2.57 12.99 6.88
C PRO A 201 3.79 13.25 7.78
N MET A 202 4.98 13.39 7.20
CA MET A 202 6.24 13.48 7.95
C MET A 202 7.08 14.70 7.61
N ALA A 203 6.93 15.27 6.43
CA ALA A 203 7.66 16.43 5.98
C ALA A 203 6.68 17.50 5.50
N GLU A 204 6.81 18.70 6.05
CA GLU A 204 5.97 19.83 5.67
C GLU A 204 6.64 20.59 4.52
N VAL A 205 6.07 20.49 3.33
CA VAL A 205 6.56 21.23 2.16
C VAL A 205 6.24 22.71 2.32
N GLN A 206 7.28 23.52 2.14
CA GLN A 206 7.23 24.97 2.16
C GLN A 206 7.02 25.51 0.74
N TYR A 207 7.86 25.09 -0.20
CA TYR A 207 7.76 25.52 -1.59
C TYR A 207 7.90 24.36 -2.56
N VAL A 208 7.22 24.50 -3.68
CA VAL A 208 7.58 23.82 -4.92
C VAL A 208 7.74 24.92 -5.96
N ILE A 209 8.97 25.30 -6.27
CA ILE A 209 9.28 26.32 -7.27
C ILE A 209 9.27 25.66 -8.64
N LEU A 210 8.56 26.28 -9.57
CA LEU A 210 8.38 25.86 -10.95
C LEU A 210 8.03 27.08 -11.80
N ALA A 211 8.19 26.96 -13.12
CA ALA A 211 7.83 28.01 -14.04
C ALA A 211 6.31 28.33 -14.01
N PRO A 212 5.91 29.61 -14.17
CA PRO A 212 4.51 30.01 -14.05
C PRO A 212 3.55 29.27 -14.99
N HIS A 213 3.96 28.98 -16.23
CA HIS A 213 3.13 28.25 -17.19
C HIS A 213 2.90 26.79 -16.78
N ILE A 214 3.90 26.14 -16.17
CA ILE A 214 3.76 24.78 -15.62
C ILE A 214 2.81 24.79 -14.43
N ARG A 215 2.92 25.80 -13.56
CA ARG A 215 1.98 25.99 -12.43
C ARG A 215 0.55 26.13 -12.91
N GLU A 216 0.31 27.01 -13.88
CA GLU A 216 -1.03 27.24 -14.41
C GLU A 216 -1.62 25.96 -15.02
N ARG A 217 -0.83 25.26 -15.84
CA ARG A 217 -1.19 23.96 -16.42
C ARG A 217 -1.59 22.92 -15.37
N LEU A 218 -0.81 22.79 -14.29
CA LEU A 218 -1.08 21.83 -13.22
C LEU A 218 -2.32 22.22 -12.39
N LEU A 219 -2.53 23.50 -12.10
CA LEU A 219 -3.73 23.95 -11.39
C LEU A 219 -4.98 23.80 -12.27
N GLU A 220 -4.90 24.06 -13.57
CA GLU A 220 -5.98 23.80 -14.52
C GLU A 220 -6.29 22.29 -14.58
N TYR A 221 -5.26 21.44 -14.65
CA TYR A 221 -5.45 19.99 -14.57
C TYR A 221 -6.18 19.58 -13.29
N GLY A 222 -5.71 20.05 -12.12
CA GLY A 222 -6.32 19.77 -10.83
C GLY A 222 -7.79 20.18 -10.76
N ARG A 223 -8.14 21.34 -11.31
CA ARG A 223 -9.54 21.80 -11.41
C ARG A 223 -10.37 20.93 -12.35
N ARG A 224 -9.80 20.57 -13.51
CA ARG A 224 -10.47 19.73 -14.53
C ARG A 224 -10.81 18.33 -14.02
N ILE A 225 -9.98 17.76 -13.15
CA ILE A 225 -10.25 16.46 -12.54
C ILE A 225 -11.04 16.56 -11.23
N GLU A 226 -11.53 17.76 -10.87
CA GLU A 226 -12.26 18.01 -9.63
C GLU A 226 -11.50 17.52 -8.38
N ALA A 227 -10.19 17.80 -8.33
CA ALA A 227 -9.37 17.42 -7.19
C ALA A 227 -9.93 18.01 -5.87
N PRO A 228 -9.76 17.31 -4.73
CA PRO A 228 -10.20 17.81 -3.43
C PRO A 228 -9.76 19.25 -3.15
N GLU A 229 -10.67 20.07 -2.63
CA GLU A 229 -10.43 21.51 -2.41
C GLU A 229 -9.20 21.78 -1.53
N ASP A 230 -8.98 20.96 -0.49
CA ASP A 230 -7.79 21.06 0.35
C ASP A 230 -6.49 20.83 -0.43
N GLN A 231 -6.45 19.80 -1.30
CA GLN A 231 -5.27 19.53 -2.14
C GLN A 231 -5.02 20.66 -3.12
N LEU A 232 -6.06 21.15 -3.81
CA LEU A 232 -5.95 22.30 -4.71
C LEU A 232 -5.38 23.52 -3.98
N ARG A 233 -5.92 23.84 -2.80
CA ARG A 233 -5.48 24.98 -2.01
C ARG A 233 -4.05 24.83 -1.50
N ARG A 234 -3.67 23.63 -1.04
CA ARG A 234 -2.29 23.38 -0.57
C ARG A 234 -1.30 23.45 -1.73
N VAL A 235 -1.61 22.85 -2.87
CA VAL A 235 -0.80 22.95 -4.08
C VAL A 235 -0.67 24.40 -4.52
N GLU A 236 -1.76 25.17 -4.55
CA GLU A 236 -1.74 26.59 -4.90
C GLU A 236 -0.79 27.41 -4.00
N LEU A 237 -0.81 27.15 -2.69
CA LEU A 237 0.02 27.82 -1.70
C LEU A 237 1.51 27.47 -1.82
N VAL A 238 1.87 26.18 -1.94
CA VAL A 238 3.29 25.78 -2.04
C VAL A 238 3.89 26.13 -3.40
N THR A 239 3.08 26.21 -4.45
CA THR A 239 3.52 26.59 -5.80
C THR A 239 3.46 28.09 -6.08
N ARG A 240 3.28 28.93 -5.06
CA ARG A 240 3.17 30.39 -5.25
C ARG A 240 4.40 30.91 -6.01
N ARG A 241 4.17 31.71 -7.07
CA ARG A 241 5.24 32.30 -7.88
C ARG A 241 6.19 33.11 -6.99
N MET A 242 7.49 32.93 -7.23
CA MET A 242 8.58 33.64 -6.55
C MET A 242 9.57 34.21 -7.57
N ARG A 243 10.47 35.08 -7.12
CA ARG A 243 11.60 35.53 -7.93
C ARG A 243 12.44 34.31 -8.33
N GLY A 244 12.78 34.19 -9.61
CA GLY A 244 13.53 33.05 -10.14
C GLY A 244 12.68 31.87 -10.61
N SER A 245 11.36 31.85 -10.35
CA SER A 245 10.47 30.78 -10.81
C SER A 245 10.53 30.54 -12.32
N ASP A 246 10.72 31.59 -13.12
CA ASP A 246 10.69 31.49 -14.59
C ASP A 246 11.78 30.58 -15.16
N GLY A 247 12.87 30.34 -14.42
CA GLY A 247 13.96 29.42 -14.82
C GLY A 247 13.73 27.95 -14.46
N HIS A 248 12.61 27.61 -13.82
CA HIS A 248 12.29 26.25 -13.36
C HIS A 248 11.28 25.59 -14.30
N ASP A 249 11.54 25.66 -15.60
CA ASP A 249 10.73 25.07 -16.67
C ASP A 249 11.17 23.64 -17.02
N ASP A 250 12.11 23.06 -16.28
CA ASP A 250 12.63 21.70 -16.46
C ASP A 250 12.57 20.81 -15.21
N HIS A 251 12.22 21.35 -14.04
CA HIS A 251 12.09 20.62 -12.79
C HIS A 251 11.21 21.35 -11.75
N PHE A 252 10.85 20.60 -10.70
CA PHE A 252 10.36 21.14 -9.43
C PHE A 252 11.54 21.34 -8.48
N HIS A 253 11.76 22.56 -7.99
CA HIS A 253 12.61 22.80 -6.82
C HIS A 253 11.74 22.69 -5.57
N VAL A 254 11.91 21.62 -4.80
CA VAL A 254 11.12 21.35 -3.60
C VAL A 254 11.89 21.80 -2.36
N ARG A 255 11.25 22.58 -1.48
CA ARG A 255 11.77 22.92 -0.15
C ARG A 255 10.83 22.45 0.93
N ILE A 256 11.38 21.83 1.98
CA ILE A 256 10.67 21.55 3.22
C ILE A 256 11.00 22.56 4.32
N TYR A 257 10.04 22.78 5.21
CA TYR A 257 10.28 23.52 6.46
C TYR A 257 11.32 22.81 7.33
N CYS A 258 11.90 23.55 8.27
CA CYS A 258 12.69 22.96 9.33
C CYS A 258 11.86 21.91 10.08
N SER A 259 12.45 20.73 10.31
CA SER A 259 11.83 19.74 11.18
C SER A 259 11.60 20.37 12.56
N ILE A 260 10.60 19.86 13.29
CA ILE A 260 10.37 20.33 14.67
C ILE A 260 11.62 20.06 15.52
N GLY A 261 12.30 18.94 15.25
CA GLY A 261 13.55 18.56 15.88
C GLY A 261 14.68 19.57 15.72
N ASP A 262 14.87 20.12 14.52
CA ASP A 262 16.03 20.95 14.21
C ASP A 262 15.90 22.41 14.69
N ARG A 263 14.76 22.75 15.26
CA ARG A 263 14.50 24.10 15.78
C ARG A 263 15.01 24.22 17.22
N PRO A 264 15.56 25.40 17.60
CA PRO A 264 15.60 26.65 16.84
C PRO A 264 16.83 26.85 15.93
N GLN A 265 17.72 25.86 15.80
CA GLN A 265 18.97 26.00 15.05
C GLN A 265 18.75 26.10 13.54
N CYS A 266 17.72 25.41 13.02
CA CYS A 266 17.23 25.55 11.67
C CYS A 266 16.25 26.73 11.57
N LEU A 267 16.39 27.53 10.49
CA LEU A 267 15.65 28.77 10.30
C LEU A 267 14.83 28.78 9.01
N ASP A 268 13.53 29.02 9.15
CA ASP A 268 12.59 29.22 8.05
C ASP A 268 12.31 30.70 7.79
N ARG A 269 11.92 31.03 6.54
CA ARG A 269 11.47 32.38 6.15
C ARG A 269 10.02 32.35 5.66
N PRO A 270 9.31 33.49 5.67
CA PRO A 270 7.96 33.57 5.10
C PRO A 270 7.91 33.28 3.58
N PRO A 271 6.76 32.81 3.04
CA PRO A 271 5.52 32.55 3.76
C PRO A 271 5.56 31.30 4.66
N LEU A 272 4.87 31.43 5.79
CA LEU A 272 4.56 30.33 6.70
C LEU A 272 3.13 29.90 6.41
N HIS A 273 2.96 28.69 5.90
CA HIS A 273 1.65 28.17 5.52
C HIS A 273 0.80 27.86 6.75
N PRO A 274 -0.53 27.69 6.63
CA PRO A 274 -1.40 27.40 7.78
C PRO A 274 -1.05 26.12 8.56
N TRP A 275 -0.30 25.21 7.97
CA TRP A 275 0.20 23.98 8.61
C TRP A 275 1.59 24.15 9.25
N TYR A 276 2.26 25.30 9.10
CA TYR A 276 3.52 25.56 9.76
C TYR A 276 3.34 25.68 11.28
N TYR A 277 3.87 24.72 12.03
CA TYR A 277 4.01 24.85 13.48
C TYR A 277 5.16 25.83 13.75
N GLY A 278 5.01 26.81 14.64
CA GLY A 278 6.05 27.83 14.93
C GLY A 278 7.31 27.29 15.61
N THR A 279 8.08 28.15 16.28
CA THR A 279 9.19 27.70 17.14
C THR A 279 8.61 27.00 18.39
N PRO A 280 8.78 25.68 18.56
CA PRO A 280 8.23 24.94 19.70
C PRO A 280 9.08 25.15 20.96
N SER A 281 8.52 24.87 22.15
CA SER A 281 9.34 24.77 23.37
C SER A 281 10.34 23.60 23.26
N PRO A 282 11.49 23.62 23.99
CA PRO A 282 12.45 22.51 23.97
C PRO A 282 11.83 21.13 24.24
N ASP A 283 10.87 21.05 25.18
CA ASP A 283 10.15 19.80 25.47
C ASP A 283 9.28 19.34 24.29
N ALA A 284 8.66 20.29 23.57
CA ALA A 284 7.88 19.99 22.38
C ALA A 284 8.79 19.53 21.22
N VAL A 285 10.00 20.08 21.11
CA VAL A 285 11.05 19.64 20.17
C VAL A 285 11.45 18.20 20.47
N ALA A 286 11.77 17.89 21.73
CA ALA A 286 12.16 16.54 22.14
C ALA A 286 11.02 15.53 21.91
N ALA A 287 9.79 15.87 22.30
CA ALA A 287 8.61 15.02 22.10
C ALA A 287 8.32 14.77 20.61
N ALA A 288 8.48 15.80 19.76
CA ALA A 288 8.28 15.68 18.32
C ALA A 288 9.34 14.79 17.67
N ARG A 289 10.63 14.94 18.03
CA ARG A 289 11.70 14.04 17.56
C ARG A 289 11.37 12.58 17.87
N VAL A 290 10.99 12.29 19.10
CA VAL A 290 10.57 10.94 19.49
C VAL A 290 9.37 10.47 18.67
N ALA A 291 8.35 11.31 18.51
CA ALA A 291 7.16 10.98 17.72
C ALA A 291 7.49 10.73 16.23
N ASP A 292 8.42 11.48 15.65
CA ASP A 292 8.83 11.33 14.25
C ASP A 292 9.70 10.10 14.02
N LEU A 293 10.56 9.77 14.97
CA LEU A 293 11.30 8.51 14.97
C LEU A 293 10.35 7.32 15.08
N GLN A 294 9.37 7.38 15.98
CA GLN A 294 8.34 6.35 16.11
C GLN A 294 7.45 6.26 14.86
N ARG A 295 7.05 7.38 14.25
CA ARG A 295 6.32 7.41 12.97
C ARG A 295 7.13 6.75 11.86
N ALA A 296 8.41 7.11 11.73
CA ALA A 296 9.31 6.54 10.73
C ALA A 296 9.47 5.03 10.92
N GLN A 297 9.63 4.57 12.16
CA GLN A 297 9.69 3.14 12.48
C GLN A 297 8.41 2.40 12.10
N ARG A 298 7.23 2.98 12.39
CA ARG A 298 5.93 2.40 11.99
C ARG A 298 5.81 2.31 10.46
N LEU A 299 6.08 3.40 9.75
CA LEU A 299 6.05 3.43 8.28
C LEU A 299 7.00 2.41 7.65
N ARG A 300 8.22 2.24 8.18
CA ARG A 300 9.14 1.19 7.72
C ARG A 300 8.57 -0.21 7.92
N ARG A 301 7.95 -0.47 9.07
CA ARG A 301 7.29 -1.76 9.35
C ARG A 301 6.13 -2.00 8.39
N ASP A 302 5.31 -0.99 8.13
CA ASP A 302 4.16 -1.08 7.23
C ASP A 302 4.61 -1.32 5.78
N GLN A 303 5.68 -0.64 5.34
CA GLN A 303 6.29 -0.86 4.01
C GLN A 303 6.87 -2.27 3.87
N GLU A 304 7.59 -2.76 4.88
CA GLU A 304 8.12 -4.12 4.90
C GLU A 304 6.98 -5.16 4.87
N GLN A 305 5.90 -4.94 5.62
CA GLN A 305 4.72 -5.79 5.58
C GLN A 305 4.04 -5.78 4.21
N ALA A 306 3.86 -4.60 3.60
CA ALA A 306 3.29 -4.47 2.25
C ALA A 306 4.15 -5.22 1.22
N ARG A 307 5.47 -5.05 1.25
CA ARG A 307 6.41 -5.76 0.38
C ARG A 307 6.32 -7.28 0.56
N ARG A 308 6.21 -7.76 1.81
CA ARG A 308 6.02 -9.19 2.09
C ARG A 308 4.70 -9.72 1.54
N ALA A 309 3.62 -8.96 1.68
CA ALA A 309 2.32 -9.31 1.14
C ALA A 309 2.34 -9.40 -0.40
N GLU A 310 2.99 -8.44 -1.05
CA GLU A 310 3.17 -8.42 -2.51
C GLU A 310 3.98 -9.62 -2.99
N LEU A 311 5.12 -9.94 -2.34
CA LEU A 311 5.92 -11.12 -2.63
C LEU A 311 5.13 -12.42 -2.41
N ALA A 312 4.27 -12.48 -1.40
CA ALA A 312 3.42 -13.63 -1.14
C ALA A 312 2.37 -13.81 -2.25
N LEU A 313 1.76 -12.71 -2.72
CA LEU A 313 0.81 -12.73 -3.83
C LEU A 313 1.49 -13.19 -5.13
N ALA A 314 2.65 -12.62 -5.46
CA ALA A 314 3.43 -13.01 -6.64
C ALA A 314 3.82 -14.50 -6.62
N ARG A 315 4.24 -15.02 -5.45
CA ARG A 315 4.50 -16.46 -5.25
C ARG A 315 3.24 -17.31 -5.40
N GLY A 316 2.08 -16.80 -5.00
CA GLY A 316 0.79 -17.46 -5.19
C GLY A 316 0.47 -17.63 -6.67
N VAL A 317 0.55 -16.54 -7.43
CA VAL A 317 0.32 -16.53 -8.89
C VAL A 317 1.27 -17.50 -9.61
N ALA A 318 2.59 -17.42 -9.32
CA ALA A 318 3.57 -18.31 -9.94
C ALA A 318 3.33 -19.80 -9.63
N ARG A 319 2.84 -20.12 -8.43
CA ARG A 319 2.46 -21.50 -8.06
C ARG A 319 1.25 -22.00 -8.84
N GLU A 320 0.29 -21.12 -9.11
CA GLU A 320 -0.92 -21.45 -9.85
C GLU A 320 -0.61 -21.66 -11.34
N GLU A 321 0.19 -20.79 -11.94
CA GLU A 321 0.70 -20.95 -13.32
C GLU A 321 1.49 -22.25 -13.50
N ALA A 322 2.37 -22.59 -12.54
CA ALA A 322 3.12 -23.84 -12.58
C ALA A 322 2.21 -25.08 -12.52
N ARG A 323 1.14 -25.04 -11.72
CA ARG A 323 0.14 -26.13 -11.66
C ARG A 323 -0.61 -26.27 -12.98
N GLU A 324 -0.94 -25.16 -13.62
CA GLU A 324 -1.65 -25.14 -14.90
C GLU A 324 -0.76 -25.69 -16.03
N GLN A 325 0.53 -25.33 -16.06
CA GLN A 325 1.50 -25.93 -16.99
C GLN A 325 1.66 -27.43 -16.81
N VAL A 326 1.70 -27.93 -15.56
CA VAL A 326 1.75 -29.37 -15.28
C VAL A 326 0.47 -30.07 -15.78
N ARG A 327 -0.71 -29.47 -15.56
CA ARG A 327 -1.98 -30.00 -16.08
C ARG A 327 -2.01 -30.04 -17.61
N ALA A 328 -1.57 -28.97 -18.26
CA ALA A 328 -1.47 -28.91 -19.72
C ALA A 328 -0.53 -29.99 -20.27
N ARG A 329 0.66 -30.18 -19.67
CA ARG A 329 1.60 -31.25 -20.05
C ARG A 329 1.03 -32.65 -19.85
N ALA A 330 0.27 -32.88 -18.78
CA ALA A 330 -0.38 -34.16 -18.53
C ALA A 330 -1.42 -34.46 -19.62
N LEU A 331 -2.28 -33.50 -19.94
CA LEU A 331 -3.29 -33.61 -21.01
C LEU A 331 -2.66 -33.91 -22.38
N MET A 332 -1.53 -33.27 -22.70
CA MET A 332 -0.82 -33.51 -23.97
C MET A 332 -0.10 -34.86 -24.02
N ALA A 333 0.25 -35.45 -22.88
CA ALA A 333 0.91 -36.75 -22.79
C ALA A 333 -0.07 -37.94 -22.70
N GLU A 334 -1.36 -37.69 -22.45
CA GLU A 334 -2.40 -38.71 -22.31
C GLU A 334 -2.54 -39.62 -23.55
N PRO A 335 -2.62 -39.09 -24.80
CA PRO A 335 -2.79 -39.93 -26.00
C PRO A 335 -1.59 -40.84 -26.24
N SER A 336 -0.37 -40.32 -26.14
CA SER A 336 0.84 -41.13 -26.33
C SER A 336 1.02 -42.20 -25.25
N ARG A 337 0.55 -41.96 -24.02
CA ARG A 337 0.54 -42.98 -22.95
C ARG A 337 -0.46 -44.09 -23.24
N GLN A 338 -1.63 -43.76 -23.76
CA GLN A 338 -2.63 -44.74 -24.19
C GLN A 338 -2.10 -45.59 -25.35
N GLU A 339 -1.52 -44.96 -26.38
CA GLU A 339 -0.90 -45.66 -27.51
C GLU A 339 0.24 -46.60 -27.08
N HIS A 340 1.12 -46.15 -26.18
CA HIS A 340 2.20 -47.01 -25.66
C HIS A 340 1.67 -48.17 -24.81
N ALA A 341 0.60 -47.96 -24.04
CA ALA A 341 -0.04 -49.02 -23.27
C ALA A 341 -0.70 -50.06 -24.18
N GLU A 342 -1.36 -49.61 -25.25
CA GLU A 342 -1.95 -50.47 -26.28
C GLU A 342 -0.89 -51.24 -27.06
N ALA A 343 0.18 -50.58 -27.49
CA ALA A 343 1.30 -51.22 -28.18
C ALA A 343 1.98 -52.29 -27.30
N ARG A 344 2.16 -52.01 -26.00
CA ARG A 344 2.70 -53.00 -25.04
C ARG A 344 1.76 -54.18 -24.81
N ARG A 345 0.44 -53.96 -24.80
CA ARG A 345 -0.57 -55.04 -24.73
C ARG A 345 -0.53 -55.87 -26.01
N ALA A 346 -0.47 -55.24 -27.18
CA ALA A 346 -0.41 -55.91 -28.47
C ALA A 346 0.88 -56.74 -28.65
N ALA A 347 2.01 -56.26 -28.12
CA ALA A 347 3.30 -56.97 -28.17
C ALA A 347 3.31 -58.29 -27.38
N ARG A 348 2.44 -58.44 -26.37
CA ARG A 348 2.34 -59.65 -25.54
C ARG A 348 1.46 -60.75 -26.13
N LEU A 349 0.80 -60.48 -27.25
CA LEU A 349 -0.09 -61.43 -27.91
C LEU A 349 0.71 -62.43 -28.74
N THR A 350 0.35 -63.69 -28.66
CA THR A 350 0.83 -64.77 -29.53
C THR A 350 0.34 -64.58 -30.97
N ARG A 351 0.89 -65.36 -31.92
CA ARG A 351 0.60 -65.19 -33.35
C ARG A 351 -0.87 -65.47 -33.69
N ASP A 352 -1.48 -66.42 -32.99
CA ASP A 352 -2.88 -66.80 -33.17
C ASP A 352 -3.84 -65.79 -32.52
N GLU A 353 -3.48 -65.25 -31.36
CA GLU A 353 -4.25 -64.17 -30.72
C GLU A 353 -4.27 -62.88 -31.56
N ARG A 354 -3.17 -62.54 -32.24
CA ARG A 354 -3.14 -61.40 -33.17
C ARG A 354 -4.03 -61.62 -34.39
N ARG A 355 -4.11 -62.85 -34.91
CA ARG A 355 -5.02 -63.20 -36.01
C ARG A 355 -6.47 -63.10 -35.57
N ALA A 356 -6.79 -63.62 -34.39
CA ALA A 356 -8.13 -63.52 -33.81
C ALA A 356 -8.56 -62.06 -33.60
N LEU A 357 -7.66 -61.18 -33.12
CA LEU A 357 -7.94 -59.74 -32.94
C LEU A 357 -8.15 -59.00 -34.26
N THR A 358 -7.40 -59.34 -35.32
CA THR A 358 -7.61 -58.75 -36.65
C THR A 358 -8.97 -59.17 -37.22
N GLU A 359 -9.35 -60.44 -37.05
CA GLU A 359 -10.67 -60.92 -37.47
C GLU A 359 -11.78 -60.31 -36.61
N LEU A 360 -11.55 -60.13 -35.31
CA LEU A 360 -12.49 -59.45 -34.42
C LEU A 360 -12.70 -58.00 -34.86
N ARG A 361 -11.64 -57.25 -35.20
CA ARG A 361 -11.75 -55.88 -35.73
C ARG A 361 -12.50 -55.82 -37.06
N ARG A 362 -12.26 -56.80 -37.95
CA ARG A 362 -12.99 -56.92 -39.22
C ARG A 362 -14.49 -57.12 -38.99
N LEU A 363 -14.83 -58.01 -38.06
CA LEU A 363 -16.21 -58.29 -37.65
C LEU A 363 -16.82 -57.12 -36.88
N GLU A 364 -16.05 -56.39 -36.06
CA GLU A 364 -16.49 -55.17 -35.36
C GLU A 364 -16.76 -54.02 -36.34
N GLU A 365 -15.95 -53.85 -37.38
CA GLU A 365 -16.21 -52.86 -38.45
C GLU A 365 -17.42 -53.25 -39.30
N GLU A 366 -17.61 -54.53 -39.61
CA GLU A 366 -18.83 -55.03 -40.26
C GLU A 366 -20.07 -54.84 -39.36
N ALA A 367 -19.95 -55.13 -38.06
CA ALA A 367 -21.00 -54.92 -37.07
C ALA A 367 -21.30 -53.42 -36.86
N ALA A 368 -20.30 -52.54 -36.87
CA ALA A 368 -20.48 -51.09 -36.78
C ALA A 368 -21.18 -50.54 -38.03
N ARG A 369 -20.84 -51.05 -39.22
CA ARG A 369 -21.55 -50.73 -40.48
C ARG A 369 -22.99 -51.24 -40.47
N LEU A 370 -23.24 -52.42 -39.90
CA LEU A 370 -24.57 -52.97 -39.69
C LEU A 370 -25.35 -52.20 -38.62
N LEU A 371 -24.69 -51.72 -37.56
CA LEU A 371 -25.27 -50.89 -36.51
C LEU A 371 -25.66 -49.51 -37.04
N VAL A 372 -24.82 -48.85 -37.86
CA VAL A 372 -25.18 -47.59 -38.53
C VAL A 372 -26.35 -47.80 -39.51
N ARG A 373 -26.38 -48.92 -40.25
CA ARG A 373 -27.52 -49.29 -41.09
C ARG A 373 -28.77 -49.60 -40.27
N SER A 374 -28.64 -50.22 -39.10
CA SER A 374 -29.75 -50.48 -38.17
C SER A 374 -30.22 -49.21 -37.47
N ARG A 375 -29.34 -48.25 -37.16
CA ARG A 375 -29.65 -46.96 -36.54
C ARG A 375 -30.42 -46.04 -37.48
N VAL A 376 -30.20 -46.18 -38.79
CA VAL A 376 -31.00 -45.54 -39.86
C VAL A 376 -32.36 -46.23 -40.01
N ALA A 377 -32.51 -47.49 -39.59
CA ALA A 377 -33.78 -48.23 -39.55
C ALA A 377 -34.52 -48.17 -38.19
N GLU A 378 -33.83 -47.87 -37.10
CA GLU A 378 -34.31 -47.81 -35.70
C GLU A 378 -34.60 -46.39 -35.21
N LEU A 379 -34.85 -45.43 -36.11
CA LEU A 379 -35.62 -44.23 -35.77
C LEU A 379 -37.12 -44.58 -35.66
N GLY A 380 -37.42 -45.57 -34.81
CA GLY A 380 -38.76 -46.09 -34.62
C GLY A 380 -38.89 -46.96 -33.35
N ARG A 381 -39.19 -46.28 -32.22
CA ARG A 381 -39.69 -46.75 -30.90
C ARG A 381 -38.66 -47.04 -29.79
N ASP A 382 -38.84 -46.65 -28.52
CA ASP A 382 -39.07 -45.35 -27.86
C ASP A 382 -39.31 -45.53 -26.32
N SER A 383 -38.44 -46.27 -25.60
CA SER A 383 -38.59 -46.48 -24.13
C SER A 383 -37.30 -46.31 -23.33
N GLU A 384 -36.17 -46.82 -23.83
CA GLU A 384 -34.87 -46.78 -23.16
C GLU A 384 -34.18 -45.41 -23.29
N ALA A 385 -34.24 -44.79 -24.47
CA ALA A 385 -33.80 -43.41 -24.70
C ALA A 385 -34.54 -42.41 -23.78
N ARG A 386 -35.86 -42.62 -23.57
CA ARG A 386 -36.64 -41.81 -22.62
C ARG A 386 -36.22 -42.03 -21.16
N ALA A 387 -35.76 -43.24 -20.80
CA ALA A 387 -35.30 -43.54 -19.44
C ALA A 387 -33.93 -42.91 -19.15
N GLU A 388 -33.02 -42.94 -20.12
CA GLU A 388 -31.71 -42.31 -20.03
C GLU A 388 -31.82 -40.77 -20.03
N GLU A 389 -32.70 -40.20 -20.86
CA GLU A 389 -32.99 -38.78 -20.84
C GLU A 389 -33.59 -38.33 -19.50
N ARG A 390 -34.47 -39.14 -18.88
CA ARG A 390 -34.97 -38.86 -17.52
C ARG A 390 -33.86 -38.86 -16.47
N ARG A 391 -32.89 -39.79 -16.57
CA ARG A 391 -31.73 -39.86 -15.66
C ARG A 391 -30.79 -38.68 -15.87
N TRP A 392 -30.52 -38.31 -17.11
CA TRP A 392 -29.71 -37.14 -17.45
C TRP A 392 -30.36 -35.84 -16.94
N ARG A 393 -31.65 -35.64 -17.23
CA ARG A 393 -32.41 -34.48 -16.71
C ARG A 393 -32.44 -34.44 -15.17
N ALA A 394 -32.50 -35.60 -14.51
CA ALA A 394 -32.43 -35.66 -13.04
C ALA A 394 -31.05 -35.29 -12.49
N ASN A 395 -29.96 -35.71 -13.15
CA ASN A 395 -28.60 -35.33 -12.77
C ASN A 395 -28.33 -33.84 -13.00
N GLU A 396 -28.79 -33.28 -14.12
CA GLU A 396 -28.65 -31.84 -14.37
C GLU A 396 -29.46 -30.99 -13.38
N ARG A 397 -30.67 -31.45 -12.97
CA ARG A 397 -31.39 -30.80 -11.87
C ARG A 397 -30.59 -30.80 -10.56
N ARG A 398 -29.96 -31.92 -10.18
CA ARG A 398 -29.12 -31.99 -8.96
C ARG A 398 -27.88 -31.11 -9.05
N ARG A 399 -27.26 -31.02 -10.23
CA ARG A 399 -26.11 -30.13 -10.48
C ARG A 399 -26.52 -28.67 -10.37
N SER A 400 -27.64 -28.29 -10.98
CA SER A 400 -28.20 -26.94 -10.91
C SER A 400 -28.58 -26.51 -9.49
N VAL A 401 -29.07 -27.44 -8.65
CA VAL A 401 -29.34 -27.16 -7.23
C VAL A 401 -28.04 -26.91 -6.47
N ARG A 402 -27.02 -27.77 -6.62
CA ARG A 402 -25.71 -27.59 -5.97
C ARG A 402 -25.05 -26.26 -6.34
N LEU A 403 -25.05 -25.90 -7.61
CA LEU A 403 -24.51 -24.61 -8.06
C LEU A 403 -25.27 -23.42 -7.46
N ARG A 404 -26.60 -23.51 -7.33
CA ARG A 404 -27.40 -22.46 -6.68
C ARG A 404 -27.13 -22.35 -5.18
N GLU A 405 -26.88 -23.45 -4.50
CA GLU A 405 -26.49 -23.45 -3.08
C GLU A 405 -25.09 -22.86 -2.87
N GLU A 406 -24.16 -23.19 -3.75
CA GLU A 406 -22.79 -22.65 -3.72
C GLU A 406 -22.77 -21.15 -4.01
N GLN A 407 -23.53 -20.69 -5.02
CA GLN A 407 -23.72 -19.27 -5.30
C GLN A 407 -24.29 -18.51 -4.08
N ARG A 408 -25.30 -19.08 -3.40
CA ARG A 408 -25.87 -18.48 -2.20
C ARG A 408 -24.87 -18.39 -1.04
N ARG A 409 -23.95 -19.35 -0.91
CA ARG A 409 -22.88 -19.31 0.10
C ARG A 409 -21.90 -18.18 -0.18
N ILE A 410 -21.45 -18.04 -1.43
CA ILE A 410 -20.55 -16.97 -1.86
C ILE A 410 -21.18 -15.60 -1.58
N GLU A 411 -22.42 -15.38 -2.02
CA GLU A 411 -23.12 -14.11 -1.77
C GLU A 411 -23.32 -13.83 -0.27
N ALA A 412 -23.52 -14.86 0.55
CA ALA A 412 -23.64 -14.71 2.01
C ALA A 412 -22.30 -14.28 2.64
N GLU A 413 -21.17 -14.82 2.18
CA GLU A 413 -19.84 -14.40 2.62
C GLU A 413 -19.51 -12.97 2.20
N GLU A 414 -19.84 -12.59 0.96
CA GLU A 414 -19.68 -11.22 0.49
C GLU A 414 -20.52 -10.22 1.30
N ARG A 415 -21.77 -10.57 1.60
CA ARG A 415 -22.63 -9.77 2.49
C ARG A 415 -22.02 -9.59 3.88
N ARG A 416 -21.44 -10.65 4.45
CA ARG A 416 -20.74 -10.60 5.76
C ARG A 416 -19.48 -9.73 5.70
N ARG A 417 -18.71 -9.82 4.61
CA ARG A 417 -17.52 -8.98 4.39
C ARG A 417 -17.89 -7.51 4.26
N ALA A 418 -18.90 -7.19 3.47
CA ALA A 418 -19.42 -5.83 3.30
C ALA A 418 -19.97 -5.25 4.62
N ALA A 419 -20.61 -6.06 5.46
CA ALA A 419 -21.06 -5.64 6.78
C ALA A 419 -19.88 -5.32 7.73
N ARG A 420 -18.80 -6.12 7.68
CA ARG A 420 -17.59 -5.90 8.47
C ARG A 420 -16.89 -4.59 8.09
N LEU A 421 -16.72 -4.35 6.78
CA LEU A 421 -16.13 -3.11 6.26
C LEU A 421 -16.96 -1.87 6.65
N ARG A 422 -18.30 -1.96 6.58
CA ARG A 422 -19.18 -0.87 7.04
C ARG A 422 -19.03 -0.57 8.53
N ARG A 423 -18.84 -1.60 9.38
CA ARG A 423 -18.57 -1.40 10.82
C ARG A 423 -17.21 -0.71 11.04
N GLN A 424 -16.17 -1.16 10.36
CA GLN A 424 -14.83 -0.56 10.45
C GLN A 424 -14.84 0.90 9.97
N GLY A 425 -15.55 1.22 8.88
CA GLY A 425 -15.70 2.59 8.41
C GLY A 425 -16.42 3.50 9.41
N ARG A 426 -17.47 3.01 10.08
CA ARG A 426 -18.17 3.76 11.15
C ARG A 426 -17.27 4.01 12.36
N GLU A 427 -16.44 3.05 12.73
CA GLU A 427 -15.49 3.17 13.83
C GLU A 427 -14.37 4.17 13.51
N ALA A 428 -13.79 4.08 12.31
CA ALA A 428 -12.82 5.06 11.82
C ALA A 428 -13.38 6.49 11.82
N ALA A 429 -14.60 6.68 11.29
CA ALA A 429 -15.26 7.99 11.30
C ALA A 429 -15.53 8.52 12.72
N ARG A 430 -15.79 7.64 13.70
CA ARG A 430 -15.95 8.02 15.12
C ARG A 430 -14.61 8.47 15.72
N LEU A 431 -13.52 7.77 15.42
CA LEU A 431 -12.18 8.14 15.89
C LEU A 431 -11.73 9.47 15.28
N GLN A 432 -12.00 9.69 14.01
CA GLN A 432 -11.69 10.95 13.32
C GLN A 432 -12.43 12.15 13.95
N ARG A 433 -13.74 12.03 14.17
CA ARG A 433 -14.52 13.09 14.87
C ARG A 433 -13.99 13.39 16.27
N ARG A 434 -13.48 12.38 17.00
CA ARG A 434 -12.85 12.59 18.32
C ARG A 434 -11.53 13.35 18.19
N ALA A 435 -10.70 13.02 17.21
CA ALA A 435 -9.44 13.71 16.96
C ALA A 435 -9.67 15.18 16.58
N GLU A 436 -10.64 15.46 15.70
CA GLU A 436 -11.04 16.82 15.30
C GLU A 436 -11.55 17.64 16.49
N ALA A 437 -12.39 17.05 17.34
CA ALA A 437 -12.88 17.70 18.55
C ALA A 437 -11.75 18.05 19.52
N GLN A 438 -10.77 17.16 19.67
CA GLN A 438 -9.59 17.38 20.50
C GLN A 438 -8.73 18.53 19.95
N GLN A 439 -8.43 18.52 18.66
CA GLN A 439 -7.69 19.60 18.00
C GLN A 439 -8.39 20.96 18.14
N ALA A 440 -9.73 21.00 18.01
CA ALA A 440 -10.50 22.22 18.21
C ALA A 440 -10.44 22.72 19.67
N ALA A 441 -10.43 21.81 20.65
CA ALA A 441 -10.26 22.16 22.06
C ALA A 441 -8.86 22.75 22.33
N ASP A 442 -7.83 22.16 21.75
CA ASP A 442 -6.44 22.60 21.90
C ASP A 442 -6.22 23.98 21.27
N ARG A 443 -6.79 24.24 20.08
CA ARG A 443 -6.78 25.58 19.45
C ARG A 443 -7.42 26.64 20.33
N ARG A 444 -8.60 26.36 20.91
CA ARG A 444 -9.27 27.29 21.84
C ARG A 444 -8.42 27.55 23.08
N ARG A 445 -7.72 26.53 23.60
CA ARG A 445 -6.81 26.69 24.75
C ARG A 445 -5.62 27.58 24.39
N ALA A 446 -5.00 27.37 23.24
CA ALA A 446 -3.89 28.20 22.74
C ALA A 446 -4.30 29.67 22.58
N GLN A 447 -5.48 29.93 21.98
CA GLN A 447 -6.00 31.29 21.83
C GLN A 447 -6.23 32.00 23.17
N ARG A 448 -6.74 31.29 24.19
CA ARG A 448 -6.89 31.86 25.55
C ARG A 448 -5.54 32.22 26.18
N LEU A 449 -4.53 31.37 26.00
CA LEU A 449 -3.19 31.62 26.52
C LEU A 449 -2.53 32.82 25.82
N MET A 450 -2.69 32.97 24.50
CA MET A 450 -2.20 34.14 23.76
C MET A 450 -2.85 35.43 24.27
N ARG A 451 -4.18 35.48 24.40
CA ARG A 451 -4.87 36.67 24.92
C ARG A 451 -4.39 37.04 26.32
N ARG A 452 -4.20 36.06 27.20
CA ARG A 452 -3.67 36.29 28.56
C ARG A 452 -2.24 36.83 28.53
N SER A 453 -1.40 36.33 27.62
CA SER A 453 -0.02 36.83 27.44
C SER A 453 -0.01 38.30 27.00
N GLU A 454 -0.84 38.66 26.02
CA GLU A 454 -0.98 40.04 25.56
C GLU A 454 -1.49 40.98 26.65
N GLU A 455 -2.42 40.51 27.49
CA GLU A 455 -2.96 41.29 28.60
C GLU A 455 -1.90 41.55 29.68
N LEU A 456 -1.09 40.53 30.02
CA LEU A 456 0.05 40.68 30.92
C LEU A 456 1.13 41.61 30.36
N ALA A 457 1.39 41.55 29.05
CA ALA A 457 2.33 42.46 28.39
C ALA A 457 1.85 43.92 28.47
N ARG A 458 0.55 44.17 28.23
CA ARG A 458 -0.06 45.50 28.39
C ARG A 458 0.00 46.00 29.83
N GLN A 459 -0.21 45.13 30.82
CA GLN A 459 -0.09 45.51 32.24
C GLN A 459 1.35 45.91 32.60
N ARG A 460 2.36 45.16 32.13
CA ARG A 460 3.77 45.51 32.34
C ARG A 460 4.14 46.85 31.73
N ALA A 461 3.67 47.12 30.50
CA ALA A 461 3.90 48.38 29.83
C ALA A 461 3.22 49.60 30.50
N ARG A 462 2.20 49.39 31.35
CA ARG A 462 1.56 50.45 32.14
C ARG A 462 2.24 50.70 33.49
N MET A 463 3.07 49.78 33.97
CA MET A 463 3.82 49.90 35.22
C MET A 463 5.24 50.47 35.02
N GLN A 464 5.67 50.60 33.77
CA GLN A 464 6.85 51.34 33.34
C GLN A 464 6.41 52.72 32.88
#